data_AF-A0A193LGB5-F1
#
_entry.id   AF-A0A193LGB5-F1
#
_cell.length_a   1.000
_cell.length_b   1.000
_cell.length_c   1.000
_cell.angle_alpha   90.00
_cell.angle_beta   90.00
_cell.angle_gamma   90.00
#
_symmetry.space_group_name_H-M   'P 1'
#
loop_
_entity.id
_entity.type
_entity.pdbx_description
1 polymer ?
#
loop_
_entity_poly.entity_id
_entity_poly.type
_entity_poly.pdbx_seq_one_letter_code
_entity_poly.pdbx_strand_id
1 'polypeptide(L)'
;MSNRLSFWLNRLGERLWVRPLVFCILSVGGAFLAKIADRLVIGDVVPDISPDSIETLLSIVASSMLVIATFAVASMVSAYASAGSVGTPRSFPLIVSDDVSKNALSVFIGAFIFSIVALVALKNSYYQNAGHFALFVLTLGVFAWVVLTFVRWVDRIARLGRLGTTVDKVESAASGALQARRRSPSMGAVALTNSTPAGRPVFASKIGYVQHIDVGALQRCAEKWSLQVAVATLPGTLITPDKPIVYVFDEESDADEFDESVLVAPFQIGDDRVYEGDPRFGLIALSEIASRALSPAVNDPGTAIDVIGTLIRLFAAWSAPLDDDESSKEIRFDRVHVPLLSVRDLFDDTFASIARDGAGLVEVQIRLQKALRALAAMGDDEMALAATEISRLALERAKTTLTLQHDIDLVTAQAEWSAEQC
;
A
#
# COMPACT_ATOMS: atom_id res chain seq x y z
N MET A 1 18.38 -8.26 -11.09
CA MET A 1 17.39 -9.32 -11.37
C MET A 1 16.47 -9.63 -10.19
N SER A 2 16.97 -9.69 -8.95
CA SER A 2 16.15 -9.97 -7.75
C SER A 2 15.02 -8.95 -7.50
N ASN A 3 15.26 -7.63 -7.62
CA ASN A 3 14.24 -6.60 -7.35
C ASN A 3 13.06 -6.57 -8.35
N ARG A 4 13.29 -6.86 -9.64
CA ARG A 4 12.20 -6.93 -10.62
C ARG A 4 11.33 -8.16 -10.39
N LEU A 5 11.94 -9.28 -10.03
CA LEU A 5 11.21 -10.53 -9.79
C LEU A 5 10.40 -10.46 -8.49
N SER A 6 10.96 -9.90 -7.41
CA SER A 6 10.23 -9.70 -6.15
C SER A 6 9.03 -8.76 -6.32
N PHE A 7 9.21 -7.66 -7.06
CA PHE A 7 8.12 -6.75 -7.39
C PHE A 7 7.03 -7.41 -8.26
N TRP A 8 7.41 -8.16 -9.30
CA TRP A 8 6.45 -8.91 -10.12
C TRP A 8 5.74 -10.03 -9.35
N LEU A 9 6.44 -10.73 -8.45
CA LEU A 9 5.85 -11.74 -7.58
C LEU A 9 4.89 -11.12 -6.56
N ASN A 10 5.21 -9.95 -5.99
CA ASN A 10 4.29 -9.18 -5.18
C ASN A 10 3.01 -8.85 -5.95
N ARG A 11 3.14 -8.39 -7.21
CA ARG A 11 2.01 -8.07 -8.08
C ARG A 11 1.16 -9.28 -8.50
N LEU A 12 1.75 -10.47 -8.57
CA LEU A 12 1.03 -11.73 -8.74
C LEU A 12 0.26 -12.12 -7.47
N GLY A 13 0.86 -11.91 -6.29
CA GLY A 13 0.20 -12.10 -4.99
C GLY A 13 -1.01 -11.18 -4.76
N GLU A 14 -1.04 -10.02 -5.41
CA GLU A 14 -2.18 -9.09 -5.35
C GLU A 14 -3.44 -9.63 -6.05
N ARG A 15 -3.30 -10.56 -7.02
CA ARG A 15 -4.42 -11.11 -7.77
C ARG A 15 -5.30 -12.01 -6.90
N LEU A 16 -6.61 -11.78 -6.97
CA LEU A 16 -7.63 -12.47 -6.15
C LEU A 16 -7.64 -14.00 -6.30
N TRP A 17 -7.18 -14.55 -7.42
CA TRP A 17 -7.28 -15.99 -7.73
C TRP A 17 -6.06 -16.81 -7.33
N VAL A 18 -4.91 -16.19 -7.07
CA VAL A 18 -3.65 -16.93 -6.86
C VAL A 18 -3.66 -17.70 -5.55
N ARG A 19 -4.11 -17.07 -4.45
CA ARG A 19 -4.21 -17.75 -3.15
C ARG A 19 -5.26 -18.87 -3.13
N PRO A 20 -6.50 -18.68 -3.64
CA PRO A 20 -7.44 -19.77 -3.77
C PRO A 20 -6.86 -20.95 -4.52
N LEU A 21 -6.15 -20.73 -5.64
CA LEU A 21 -5.54 -21.80 -6.42
C LEU A 21 -4.54 -22.62 -5.61
N VAL A 22 -3.67 -21.96 -4.82
CA VAL A 22 -2.71 -22.65 -3.95
C VAL A 22 -3.42 -23.52 -2.91
N PHE A 23 -4.45 -22.98 -2.24
CA PHE A 23 -5.24 -23.76 -1.29
C PHE A 23 -5.97 -24.92 -1.96
N CYS A 24 -6.47 -24.76 -3.19
CA CYS A 24 -7.06 -25.86 -3.96
C CYS A 24 -6.03 -26.97 -4.22
N ILE A 25 -4.82 -26.61 -4.66
CA ILE A 25 -3.75 -27.58 -4.92
C ILE A 25 -3.36 -28.31 -3.63
N LEU A 26 -3.22 -27.60 -2.52
CA LEU A 26 -2.93 -28.19 -1.21
C LEU A 26 -4.06 -29.12 -0.74
N SER A 27 -5.32 -28.73 -0.95
CA SER A 27 -6.50 -29.55 -0.63
C SER A 27 -6.54 -30.85 -1.44
N VAL A 28 -6.32 -30.76 -2.75
CA VAL A 28 -6.26 -31.94 -3.62
C VAL A 28 -5.08 -32.84 -3.22
N GLY A 29 -3.92 -32.24 -2.98
CA GLY A 29 -2.74 -32.94 -2.47
C GLY A 29 -3.03 -33.66 -1.16
N GLY A 30 -3.64 -32.98 -0.18
CA GLY A 30 -3.98 -33.54 1.12
C GLY A 30 -4.89 -34.76 1.03
N ALA A 31 -5.91 -34.74 0.17
CA ALA A 31 -6.79 -35.88 -0.05
C ALA A 31 -6.01 -37.10 -0.56
N PHE A 32 -5.16 -36.93 -1.58
CA PHE A 32 -4.35 -38.04 -2.10
C PHE A 32 -3.25 -38.50 -1.14
N LEU A 33 -2.64 -37.58 -0.39
CA LEU A 33 -1.60 -37.88 0.59
C LEU A 33 -2.14 -38.70 1.77
N ALA A 34 -3.44 -38.65 2.09
CA ALA A 34 -4.03 -39.48 3.13
C ALA A 34 -3.82 -40.99 2.87
N LYS A 35 -3.73 -41.41 1.60
CA LYS A 35 -3.40 -42.80 1.24
C LYS A 35 -1.97 -43.21 1.61
N ILE A 36 -1.04 -42.28 1.78
CA ILE A 36 0.32 -42.63 2.24
C ILE A 36 0.25 -43.24 3.65
N ALA A 37 -0.75 -42.89 4.46
CA ALA A 37 -0.97 -43.52 5.75
C ALA A 37 -1.22 -45.04 5.64
N ASP A 38 -1.83 -45.52 4.55
CA ASP A 38 -2.01 -46.96 4.28
C ASP A 38 -0.69 -47.70 4.03
N ARG A 39 0.39 -46.98 3.66
CA ARG A 39 1.73 -47.57 3.47
C ARG A 39 2.57 -47.58 4.74
N LEU A 40 2.16 -46.83 5.77
CA LEU A 40 2.84 -46.80 7.06
C LEU A 40 2.31 -47.97 7.91
N VAL A 41 3.20 -48.64 8.66
CA VAL A 41 2.87 -49.77 9.56
C VAL A 41 2.18 -49.25 10.84
N ILE A 42 1.13 -48.45 10.66
CA ILE A 42 0.32 -47.85 11.73
C ILE A 42 -1.11 -48.43 11.70
N GLY A 43 -1.46 -49.18 10.64
CA GLY A 43 -2.81 -49.71 10.41
C GLY A 43 -3.41 -50.56 11.53
N ASP A 44 -2.59 -51.26 12.31
CA ASP A 44 -3.07 -52.10 13.42
C ASP A 44 -3.29 -51.34 14.74
N VAL A 45 -2.88 -50.06 14.81
CA VAL A 45 -2.93 -49.24 16.04
C VAL A 45 -4.04 -48.18 15.98
N VAL A 46 -4.53 -47.85 14.79
CA VAL A 46 -5.50 -46.77 14.60
C VAL A 46 -6.94 -47.24 14.79
N PRO A 47 -7.81 -46.40 15.40
CA PRO A 47 -9.23 -46.69 15.51
C PRO A 47 -9.88 -46.94 14.14
N ASP A 48 -10.76 -47.93 14.08
CA ASP A 48 -11.58 -48.17 12.90
C ASP A 48 -12.68 -47.10 12.81
N ILE A 49 -12.63 -46.28 11.75
CA ILE A 49 -13.58 -45.20 11.50
C ILE A 49 -14.50 -45.62 10.36
N SER A 50 -15.81 -45.53 10.59
CA SER A 50 -16.78 -45.92 9.57
C SER A 50 -16.70 -44.99 8.35
N PRO A 51 -16.63 -45.55 7.11
CA PRO A 51 -16.67 -44.74 5.89
C PRO A 51 -17.91 -43.84 5.82
N ASP A 52 -19.06 -44.31 6.33
CA ASP A 52 -20.31 -43.55 6.37
C ASP A 52 -20.20 -42.26 7.20
N SER A 53 -19.44 -42.29 8.30
CA SER A 53 -19.19 -41.09 9.12
C SER A 53 -18.31 -40.08 8.39
N ILE A 54 -17.29 -40.55 7.68
CA ILE A 54 -16.43 -39.68 6.86
C ILE A 54 -17.24 -39.09 5.69
N GLU A 55 -18.02 -39.91 4.99
CA GLU A 55 -18.91 -39.47 3.90
C GLU A 55 -19.89 -38.39 4.39
N THR A 56 -20.51 -38.60 5.55
CA THR A 56 -21.46 -37.64 6.14
C THR A 56 -20.76 -36.31 6.44
N LEU A 57 -19.60 -36.33 7.09
CA LEU A 57 -18.83 -35.11 7.38
C LEU A 57 -18.40 -34.37 6.12
N LEU A 58 -17.80 -35.08 5.15
CA LEU A 58 -17.38 -34.51 3.88
C LEU A 58 -18.57 -33.91 3.11
N SER A 59 -19.73 -34.55 3.13
CA SER A 59 -20.94 -34.03 2.47
C SER A 59 -21.50 -32.77 3.14
N ILE A 60 -21.45 -32.70 4.48
CA ILE A 60 -21.83 -31.50 5.24
C ILE A 60 -20.88 -30.35 4.93
N VAL A 61 -19.56 -30.60 4.90
CA VAL A 61 -18.58 -29.57 4.56
C VAL A 61 -18.76 -29.12 3.10
N ALA A 62 -18.90 -30.04 2.15
CA ALA A 62 -19.09 -29.70 0.74
C ALA A 62 -20.34 -28.82 0.50
N SER A 63 -21.49 -29.18 1.08
CA SER A 63 -22.73 -28.43 0.88
C SER A 63 -22.72 -27.06 1.56
N SER A 64 -22.13 -26.95 2.76
CA SER A 64 -22.08 -25.69 3.50
C SER A 64 -21.04 -24.70 2.98
N MET A 65 -19.87 -25.17 2.54
CA MET A 65 -18.76 -24.29 2.17
C MET A 65 -19.04 -23.42 0.95
N LEU A 66 -19.78 -23.92 -0.05
CA LEU A 66 -20.13 -23.11 -1.22
C LEU A 66 -21.07 -21.94 -0.85
N VAL A 67 -22.01 -22.18 0.06
CA VAL A 67 -22.91 -21.14 0.59
C VAL A 67 -22.11 -20.10 1.38
N ILE A 68 -21.21 -20.54 2.26
CA ILE A 68 -20.36 -19.62 3.05
C ILE A 68 -19.42 -18.83 2.13
N ALA A 69 -18.83 -19.44 1.11
CA ALA A 69 -18.01 -18.75 0.12
C ALA A 69 -18.81 -17.69 -0.64
N THR A 70 -20.04 -18.01 -1.06
CA THR A 70 -20.94 -17.07 -1.74
C THR A 70 -21.31 -15.90 -0.85
N PHE A 71 -21.68 -16.18 0.41
CA PHE A 71 -21.91 -15.16 1.43
C PHE A 71 -20.67 -14.27 1.63
N ALA A 72 -19.49 -14.88 1.73
CA ALA A 72 -18.24 -14.13 1.92
C ALA A 72 -17.93 -13.20 0.75
N VAL A 73 -18.13 -13.64 -0.49
CA VAL A 73 -17.98 -12.77 -1.68
C VAL A 73 -18.98 -11.62 -1.64
N ALA A 74 -20.25 -11.89 -1.35
CA ALA A 74 -21.28 -10.86 -1.25
C ALA A 74 -20.96 -9.82 -0.16
N SER A 75 -20.53 -10.27 1.03
CA SER A 75 -20.11 -9.39 2.12
C SER A 75 -18.88 -8.56 1.76
N MET A 76 -17.89 -9.14 1.06
CA MET A 76 -16.73 -8.40 0.55
C MET A 76 -17.13 -7.30 -0.43
N VAL A 77 -17.96 -7.61 -1.42
CA VAL A 77 -18.43 -6.61 -2.40
C VAL A 77 -19.19 -5.49 -1.71
N SER A 78 -20.05 -5.81 -0.75
CA SER A 78 -20.77 -4.80 0.05
C SER A 78 -19.83 -3.92 0.86
N ALA A 79 -18.82 -4.52 1.53
CA ALA A 79 -17.81 -3.77 2.27
C ALA A 79 -16.96 -2.87 1.35
N TYR A 80 -16.59 -3.34 0.17
CA TYR A 80 -15.85 -2.57 -0.83
C TYR A 80 -16.68 -1.40 -1.38
N ALA A 81 -17.97 -1.60 -1.62
CA ALA A 81 -18.88 -0.53 -2.04
C ALA A 81 -19.01 0.55 -0.94
N SER A 82 -19.15 0.14 0.32
CA SER A 82 -19.16 1.05 1.48
C SER A 82 -17.84 1.81 1.61
N ALA A 83 -16.71 1.13 1.48
CA ALA A 83 -15.42 1.79 1.59
C ALA A 83 -15.15 2.73 0.41
N GLY A 84 -15.66 2.45 -0.79
CA GLY A 84 -15.59 3.34 -1.95
C GLY A 84 -16.52 4.57 -1.86
N SER A 85 -17.64 4.47 -1.13
CA SER A 85 -18.56 5.59 -0.91
C SER A 85 -18.04 6.59 0.13
N VAL A 86 -17.17 6.16 1.04
CA VAL A 86 -16.60 7.04 2.08
C VAL A 86 -15.12 7.37 1.86
N GLY A 87 -14.34 6.44 1.30
CA GLY A 87 -12.93 6.63 0.95
C GLY A 87 -12.73 7.34 -0.40
N THR A 88 -11.53 7.25 -0.97
CA THR A 88 -11.21 7.84 -2.28
C THR A 88 -10.91 6.75 -3.30
N PRO A 89 -11.04 7.00 -4.62
CA PRO A 89 -10.64 6.03 -5.64
C PRO A 89 -9.20 5.52 -5.45
N ARG A 90 -8.30 6.36 -4.91
CA ARG A 90 -6.91 6.00 -4.62
C ARG A 90 -6.75 5.09 -3.41
N SER A 91 -7.66 5.10 -2.45
CA SER A 91 -7.67 4.16 -1.32
C SER A 91 -8.19 2.77 -1.69
N PHE A 92 -8.96 2.65 -2.78
CA PHE A 92 -9.65 1.42 -3.16
C PHE A 92 -8.71 0.22 -3.41
N PRO A 93 -7.56 0.36 -4.09
CA PRO A 93 -6.61 -0.75 -4.25
C PRO A 93 -6.13 -1.32 -2.91
N LEU A 94 -5.91 -0.47 -1.89
CA LEU A 94 -5.49 -0.92 -0.55
C LEU A 94 -6.61 -1.68 0.17
N ILE A 95 -7.86 -1.27 -0.02
CA ILE A 95 -9.02 -1.95 0.57
C ILE A 95 -9.20 -3.34 -0.07
N VAL A 96 -9.17 -3.43 -1.41
CA VAL A 96 -9.34 -4.69 -2.15
C VAL A 96 -8.16 -5.63 -1.97
N SER A 97 -6.98 -5.11 -1.62
CA SER A 97 -5.81 -5.91 -1.28
C SER A 97 -5.92 -6.66 0.06
N ASP A 98 -7.04 -6.55 0.80
CA ASP A 98 -7.22 -7.17 2.12
C ASP A 98 -6.96 -8.68 2.15
N ASP A 99 -5.83 -9.05 2.73
CA ASP A 99 -5.34 -10.42 2.75
C ASP A 99 -6.22 -11.36 3.55
N VAL A 100 -6.85 -10.87 4.62
CA VAL A 100 -7.64 -11.70 5.52
C VAL A 100 -8.92 -12.16 4.85
N SER A 101 -9.59 -11.26 4.13
CA SER A 101 -10.81 -11.56 3.40
C SER A 101 -10.54 -12.52 2.22
N LYS A 102 -9.44 -12.31 1.48
CA LYS A 102 -8.99 -13.23 0.43
C LYS A 102 -8.61 -14.61 0.99
N ASN A 103 -7.93 -14.66 2.12
CA ASN A 103 -7.52 -15.91 2.76
C ASN A 103 -8.74 -16.70 3.26
N ALA A 104 -9.72 -16.04 3.85
CA ALA A 104 -10.96 -16.69 4.28
C ALA A 104 -11.71 -17.32 3.10
N LEU A 105 -11.90 -16.57 2.01
CA LEU A 105 -12.51 -17.09 0.78
C LEU A 105 -11.73 -18.29 0.24
N SER A 106 -10.39 -18.20 0.22
CA SER A 106 -9.50 -19.28 -0.24
C SER A 106 -9.67 -20.55 0.59
N VAL A 107 -9.77 -20.42 1.92
CA VAL A 107 -9.99 -21.54 2.84
C VAL A 107 -11.37 -22.19 2.60
N PHE A 108 -12.43 -21.40 2.41
CA PHE A 108 -13.77 -21.95 2.16
C PHE A 108 -13.85 -22.71 0.83
N ILE A 109 -13.32 -22.12 -0.26
CA ILE A 109 -13.24 -22.78 -1.56
C ILE A 109 -12.34 -24.02 -1.51
N GLY A 110 -11.20 -23.92 -0.82
CA GLY A 110 -10.28 -25.04 -0.61
C GLY A 110 -10.92 -26.19 0.16
N ALA A 111 -11.68 -25.91 1.21
CA ALA A 111 -12.41 -26.91 1.99
C ALA A 111 -13.56 -27.55 1.19
N PHE A 112 -14.25 -26.78 0.36
CA PHE A 112 -15.24 -27.29 -0.59
C PHE A 112 -14.62 -28.31 -1.56
N ILE A 113 -13.52 -27.92 -2.23
CA ILE A 113 -12.85 -28.78 -3.21
C ILE A 113 -12.23 -30.01 -2.54
N PHE A 114 -11.56 -29.83 -1.39
CA PHE A 114 -11.07 -30.94 -0.57
C PHE A 114 -12.19 -31.95 -0.32
N SER A 115 -13.36 -31.47 0.12
CA SER A 115 -14.47 -32.33 0.50
C SER A 115 -15.02 -33.12 -0.69
N ILE A 116 -15.19 -32.49 -1.85
CA ILE A 116 -15.64 -33.17 -3.07
C ILE A 116 -14.63 -34.22 -3.54
N VAL A 117 -13.34 -33.88 -3.60
CA VAL A 117 -12.29 -34.80 -4.07
C VAL A 117 -12.14 -35.97 -3.11
N ALA A 118 -12.11 -35.71 -1.80
CA ALA A 118 -12.06 -36.74 -0.77
C ALA A 118 -13.29 -37.66 -0.83
N LEU A 119 -14.48 -37.10 -1.03
CA LEU A 119 -15.73 -37.86 -1.13
C LEU A 119 -15.72 -38.78 -2.36
N VAL A 120 -15.27 -38.29 -3.51
CA VAL A 120 -15.11 -39.11 -4.73
C VAL A 120 -14.10 -40.23 -4.49
N ALA A 121 -12.95 -39.93 -3.87
CA ALA A 121 -11.94 -40.94 -3.56
C ALA A 121 -12.47 -42.01 -2.58
N LEU A 122 -13.20 -41.60 -1.54
CA LEU A 122 -13.82 -42.49 -0.56
C LEU A 122 -14.84 -43.43 -1.22
N LYS A 123 -15.73 -42.89 -2.07
CA LYS A 123 -16.74 -43.68 -2.81
C LYS A 123 -16.17 -44.66 -3.82
N ASN A 124 -14.95 -44.42 -4.29
CA ASN A 124 -14.23 -45.33 -5.18
C ASN A 124 -13.29 -46.29 -4.43
N SER A 125 -13.48 -46.45 -3.11
CA SER A 125 -12.69 -47.36 -2.25
C SER A 125 -11.18 -47.13 -2.36
N TYR A 126 -10.76 -45.85 -2.47
CA TYR A 126 -9.36 -45.50 -2.68
C TYR A 126 -8.47 -45.70 -1.44
N TYR A 127 -9.08 -45.66 -0.24
CA TYR A 127 -8.43 -45.73 1.07
C TYR A 127 -8.66 -47.08 1.75
N GLN A 128 -7.75 -47.46 2.64
CA GLN A 128 -7.94 -48.58 3.58
C GLN A 128 -8.12 -48.03 5.02
N ASN A 129 -8.03 -48.88 6.05
CA ASN A 129 -8.32 -48.47 7.44
C ASN A 129 -7.47 -47.30 7.93
N ALA A 130 -6.15 -47.32 7.67
CA ALA A 130 -5.26 -46.23 8.09
C ALA A 130 -5.54 -44.93 7.33
N GLY A 131 -5.87 -45.02 6.04
CA GLY A 131 -6.27 -43.93 5.18
C GLY A 131 -7.62 -43.35 5.57
N HIS A 132 -8.59 -44.16 6.00
CA HIS A 132 -9.86 -43.71 6.57
C HIS A 132 -9.63 -42.90 7.84
N PHE A 133 -8.81 -43.41 8.76
CA PHE A 133 -8.47 -42.68 9.99
C PHE A 133 -7.75 -41.37 9.68
N ALA A 134 -6.74 -41.39 8.79
CA ALA A 134 -6.03 -40.19 8.38
C ALA A 134 -6.95 -39.16 7.71
N LEU A 135 -7.87 -39.61 6.84
CA LEU A 135 -8.85 -38.76 6.18
C LEU A 135 -9.83 -38.15 7.19
N PHE A 136 -10.28 -38.92 8.18
CA PHE A 136 -11.14 -38.43 9.25
C PHE A 136 -10.46 -37.34 10.07
N VAL A 137 -9.22 -37.56 10.53
CA VAL A 137 -8.44 -36.56 11.28
C VAL A 137 -8.19 -35.31 10.44
N LEU A 138 -7.84 -35.48 9.16
CA LEU A 138 -7.63 -34.37 8.23
C LEU A 138 -8.93 -33.57 8.04
N THR A 139 -10.07 -34.25 7.90
CA THR A 139 -11.38 -33.62 7.71
C THR A 139 -11.77 -32.82 8.96
N LEU A 140 -11.54 -33.37 10.16
CA LEU A 140 -11.77 -32.66 11.41
C LEU A 140 -10.86 -31.44 11.55
N GLY A 141 -9.58 -31.57 11.16
CA GLY A 141 -8.63 -30.46 11.12
C GLY A 141 -9.02 -29.35 10.15
N VAL A 142 -9.42 -29.71 8.93
CA VAL A 142 -9.95 -28.77 7.92
C VAL A 142 -11.20 -28.08 8.46
N PHE A 143 -12.13 -28.83 9.06
CA PHE A 143 -13.35 -28.26 9.64
C PHE A 143 -13.06 -27.27 10.77
N ALA A 144 -12.19 -27.63 11.72
CA ALA A 144 -11.77 -26.73 12.79
C ALA A 144 -11.09 -25.46 12.24
N TRP A 145 -10.25 -25.61 11.23
CA TRP A 145 -9.59 -24.50 10.56
C TRP A 145 -10.58 -23.56 9.86
N VAL A 146 -11.59 -24.11 9.19
CA VAL A 146 -12.69 -23.36 8.58
C VAL A 146 -13.46 -22.56 9.64
N VAL A 147 -13.83 -23.17 10.77
CA VAL A 147 -14.58 -22.49 11.84
C VAL A 147 -13.76 -21.34 12.42
N LEU A 148 -12.48 -21.55 12.73
CA LEU A 148 -11.58 -20.50 13.22
C LEU A 148 -11.42 -19.36 12.20
N THR A 149 -11.28 -19.71 10.92
CA THR A 149 -11.17 -18.74 9.83
C THR A 149 -12.44 -17.93 9.68
N PHE A 150 -13.61 -18.57 9.76
CA PHE A 150 -14.92 -17.91 9.68
C PHE A 150 -15.11 -16.91 10.82
N VAL A 151 -14.85 -17.30 12.07
CA VAL A 151 -14.99 -16.40 13.23
C VAL A 151 -14.05 -15.19 13.10
N ARG A 152 -12.78 -15.40 12.73
CA ARG A 152 -11.81 -14.31 12.51
C ARG A 152 -12.22 -13.40 11.34
N TRP A 153 -12.79 -13.98 10.29
CA TRP A 153 -13.21 -13.26 9.11
C TRP A 153 -14.43 -12.38 9.37
N VAL A 154 -15.44 -12.88 10.08
CA VAL A 154 -16.66 -12.10 10.45
C VAL A 154 -16.28 -10.83 11.22
N ASP A 155 -15.35 -10.96 12.17
CA ASP A 155 -14.86 -9.82 12.94
C ASP A 155 -14.14 -8.77 12.06
N ARG A 156 -13.37 -9.23 11.05
CA ARG A 156 -12.66 -8.35 10.12
C ARG A 156 -13.58 -7.67 9.12
N ILE A 157 -14.51 -8.40 8.51
CA ILE A 157 -15.40 -7.85 7.48
C ILE A 157 -16.32 -6.77 8.06
N ALA A 158 -16.75 -6.92 9.33
CA ALA A 158 -17.52 -5.92 10.06
C ALA A 158 -16.78 -4.58 10.20
N ARG A 159 -15.44 -4.59 10.17
CA ARG A 159 -14.61 -3.37 10.25
C ARG A 159 -14.15 -2.85 8.89
N LEU A 160 -14.12 -3.68 7.85
CA LEU A 160 -13.54 -3.33 6.55
C LEU A 160 -14.25 -2.15 5.86
N GLY A 161 -15.56 -2.01 6.04
CA GLY A 161 -16.36 -0.90 5.50
C GLY A 161 -16.30 0.40 6.30
N ARG A 162 -15.60 0.41 7.46
CA ARG A 162 -15.50 1.60 8.32
C ARG A 162 -14.40 2.52 7.80
N LEU A 163 -14.67 3.83 7.82
CA LEU A 163 -13.73 4.84 7.35
C LEU A 163 -12.39 4.82 8.09
N GLY A 164 -12.40 4.57 9.41
CA GLY A 164 -11.17 4.42 10.19
C GLY A 164 -10.24 3.36 9.62
N THR A 165 -10.76 2.19 9.23
CA THR A 165 -9.95 1.12 8.61
C THR A 165 -9.34 1.57 7.28
N THR A 166 -10.06 2.38 6.50
CA THR A 166 -9.53 2.96 5.25
C THR A 166 -8.38 3.91 5.54
N VAL A 167 -8.55 4.83 6.51
CA VAL A 167 -7.50 5.76 6.94
C VAL A 167 -6.27 4.99 7.45
N ASP A 168 -6.46 3.97 8.30
CA ASP A 168 -5.36 3.15 8.84
C ASP A 168 -4.56 2.44 7.74
N LYS A 169 -5.25 1.93 6.70
CA LYS A 169 -4.59 1.27 5.56
C LYS A 169 -3.78 2.26 4.73
N VAL A 170 -4.33 3.44 4.46
CA VAL A 170 -3.62 4.50 3.73
C VAL A 170 -2.45 5.03 4.57
N GLU A 171 -2.63 5.22 5.89
CA GLU A 171 -1.56 5.60 6.83
C GLU A 171 -0.43 4.58 6.81
N SER A 172 -0.74 3.29 6.87
CA SER A 172 0.26 2.22 6.83
C SER A 172 1.06 2.23 5.52
N ALA A 173 0.37 2.40 4.38
CA ALA A 173 1.03 2.49 3.06
C ALA A 173 1.89 3.75 2.93
N ALA A 174 1.38 4.90 3.36
CA ALA A 174 2.12 6.17 3.38
C ALA A 174 3.36 6.09 4.27
N SER A 175 3.21 5.55 5.48
CA SER A 175 4.29 5.35 6.44
C SER A 175 5.39 4.46 5.87
N GLY A 176 5.03 3.34 5.23
CA GLY A 176 6.01 2.45 4.59
C GLY A 176 6.83 3.15 3.51
N ALA A 177 6.18 3.92 2.62
CA ALA A 177 6.86 4.66 1.57
C ALA A 177 7.73 5.80 2.12
N LEU A 178 7.23 6.57 3.09
CA LEU A 178 7.96 7.63 3.78
C LEU A 178 9.19 7.07 4.51
N GLN A 179 9.05 6.02 5.30
CA GLN A 179 10.18 5.43 6.02
C GLN A 179 11.25 4.86 5.07
N ALA A 180 10.83 4.21 3.98
CA ALA A 180 11.77 3.72 2.97
C ALA A 180 12.59 4.87 2.37
N ARG A 181 11.94 6.00 2.06
CA ARG A 181 12.62 7.17 1.52
C ARG A 181 13.47 7.89 2.56
N ARG A 182 13.02 7.98 3.81
CA ARG A 182 13.78 8.55 4.94
C ARG A 182 15.10 7.79 5.17
N ARG A 183 15.05 6.45 5.15
CA ARG A 183 16.24 5.59 5.31
C ARG A 183 17.20 5.66 4.13
N SER A 184 16.71 5.98 2.94
CA SER A 184 17.50 6.11 1.71
C SER A 184 17.02 7.32 0.87
N PRO A 185 17.38 8.56 1.25
CA PRO A 185 16.82 9.78 0.66
C PRO A 185 17.05 9.93 -0.85
N SER A 186 18.18 9.43 -1.33
CA SER A 186 18.60 9.38 -2.73
C SER A 186 18.54 7.96 -3.32
N MET A 187 17.81 7.03 -2.69
CA MET A 187 17.72 5.62 -3.11
C MET A 187 19.08 4.88 -3.16
N GLY A 188 20.05 5.33 -2.37
CA GLY A 188 21.41 4.79 -2.32
C GLY A 188 22.34 5.36 -3.40
N ALA A 189 21.87 6.36 -4.14
CA ALA A 189 22.64 7.09 -5.14
C ALA A 189 23.21 8.39 -4.56
N VAL A 190 23.94 9.17 -5.36
CA VAL A 190 24.39 10.51 -4.97
C VAL A 190 23.17 11.46 -4.90
N ALA A 191 23.11 12.31 -3.89
CA ALA A 191 22.04 13.30 -3.79
C ALA A 191 22.26 14.41 -4.84
N LEU A 192 21.26 14.64 -5.68
CA LEU A 192 21.29 15.72 -6.67
C LEU A 192 21.01 17.06 -5.96
N THR A 193 22.02 17.93 -5.89
CA THR A 193 21.96 19.24 -5.21
C THR A 193 21.37 20.37 -6.06
N ASN A 194 21.34 20.22 -7.39
CA ASN A 194 20.78 21.21 -8.30
C ASN A 194 19.43 20.75 -8.85
N SER A 195 18.42 21.63 -8.81
CA SER A 195 17.05 21.35 -9.26
C SER A 195 16.89 21.15 -10.77
N THR A 196 17.89 21.52 -11.57
CA THR A 196 17.88 21.29 -13.03
C THR A 196 19.24 20.75 -13.49
N PRO A 197 19.35 19.45 -13.81
CA PRO A 197 20.58 18.88 -14.32
C PRO A 197 20.95 19.46 -15.69
N ALA A 198 22.20 19.86 -15.89
CA ALA A 198 22.70 20.49 -17.13
C ALA A 198 23.16 19.49 -18.21
N GLY A 199 22.66 18.25 -18.18
CA GLY A 199 23.09 17.17 -19.08
C GLY A 199 22.28 17.07 -20.37
N ARG A 200 22.61 16.09 -21.22
CA ARG A 200 21.78 15.71 -22.38
C ARG A 200 20.50 15.03 -21.87
N PRO A 201 19.29 15.55 -22.20
CA PRO A 201 18.04 14.95 -21.74
C PRO A 201 17.71 13.67 -22.50
N VAL A 202 17.24 12.65 -21.78
CA VAL A 202 16.70 11.41 -22.35
C VAL A 202 15.22 11.31 -22.04
N PHE A 203 14.42 10.97 -23.05
CA PHE A 203 12.95 10.98 -22.98
C PHE A 203 12.38 9.56 -23.06
N ALA A 204 11.23 9.37 -22.41
CA ALA A 204 10.44 8.16 -22.57
C ALA A 204 9.30 8.42 -23.57
N SER A 205 9.00 7.45 -24.44
CA SER A 205 7.93 7.56 -25.45
C SER A 205 6.53 7.31 -24.88
N LYS A 206 6.44 6.66 -23.72
CA LYS A 206 5.17 6.29 -23.07
C LYS A 206 4.66 7.43 -22.18
N ILE A 207 3.35 7.66 -22.20
CA ILE A 207 2.66 8.53 -21.24
C ILE A 207 2.20 7.68 -20.05
N GLY A 208 2.49 8.14 -18.83
CA GLY A 208 2.08 7.45 -17.60
C GLY A 208 2.86 7.93 -16.38
N TYR A 209 2.63 7.28 -15.24
CA TYR A 209 3.35 7.57 -13.99
C TYR A 209 4.57 6.68 -13.86
N VAL A 210 5.68 7.26 -13.41
CA VAL A 210 6.83 6.46 -12.95
C VAL A 210 6.41 5.71 -11.68
N GLN A 211 6.41 4.40 -11.74
CA GLN A 211 6.04 3.52 -10.62
C GLN A 211 7.26 3.03 -9.86
N HIS A 212 8.36 2.78 -10.57
CA HIS A 212 9.59 2.25 -9.99
C HIS A 212 10.81 2.65 -10.82
N ILE A 213 11.95 2.82 -10.14
CA ILE A 213 13.24 3.11 -10.75
C ILE A 213 14.24 2.06 -10.26
N ASP A 214 14.77 1.23 -11.16
CA ASP A 214 15.86 0.32 -10.84
C ASP A 214 17.20 1.08 -10.88
N VAL A 215 17.52 1.79 -9.79
CA VAL A 215 18.74 2.60 -9.68
C VAL A 215 20.00 1.76 -9.89
N GLY A 216 20.01 0.50 -9.45
CA GLY A 216 21.12 -0.40 -9.71
C GLY A 216 21.28 -0.78 -11.19
N ALA A 217 20.19 -0.83 -11.96
CA ALA A 217 20.27 -0.97 -13.41
C ALA A 217 20.80 0.29 -14.10
N LEU A 218 20.41 1.47 -13.61
CA LEU A 218 20.99 2.74 -14.08
C LEU A 218 22.49 2.81 -13.81
N GLN A 219 22.94 2.43 -12.61
CA GLN A 219 24.36 2.37 -12.26
C GLN A 219 25.14 1.47 -13.24
N ARG A 220 24.68 0.22 -13.46
CA ARG A 220 25.35 -0.70 -14.40
C ARG A 220 25.40 -0.15 -15.83
N CYS A 221 24.38 0.59 -16.24
CA CYS A 221 24.37 1.27 -17.53
C CYS A 221 25.41 2.40 -17.57
N ALA A 222 25.44 3.22 -16.52
CA ALA A 222 26.38 4.33 -16.39
C ALA A 222 27.84 3.85 -16.35
N GLU A 223 28.13 2.73 -15.66
CA GLU A 223 29.47 2.10 -15.64
C GLU A 223 29.88 1.57 -17.01
N LYS A 224 28.96 0.90 -17.72
CA LYS A 224 29.27 0.28 -19.03
C LYS A 224 29.69 1.31 -20.08
N TRP A 225 29.09 2.50 -20.03
CA TRP A 225 29.26 3.55 -21.02
C TRP A 225 30.02 4.77 -20.49
N SER A 226 30.64 4.67 -19.30
CA SER A 226 31.38 5.74 -18.63
C SER A 226 30.60 7.07 -18.53
N LEU A 227 29.34 6.98 -18.10
CA LEU A 227 28.43 8.10 -17.96
C LEU A 227 28.21 8.49 -16.49
N GLN A 228 27.74 9.71 -16.28
CA GLN A 228 27.02 10.13 -15.08
C GLN A 228 25.55 10.34 -15.44
N VAL A 229 24.64 9.86 -14.60
CA VAL A 229 23.19 9.91 -14.86
C VAL A 229 22.49 10.66 -13.74
N ALA A 230 21.79 11.75 -14.05
CA ALA A 230 20.91 12.43 -13.11
C ALA A 230 19.45 12.07 -13.38
N VAL A 231 18.77 11.50 -12.38
CA VAL A 231 17.34 11.21 -12.43
C VAL A 231 16.56 12.52 -12.41
N ALA A 232 15.78 12.76 -13.46
CA ALA A 232 14.94 13.96 -13.57
C ALA A 232 13.55 13.74 -12.94
N THR A 233 13.09 12.49 -12.91
CA THR A 233 11.72 12.15 -12.55
C THR A 233 11.69 11.06 -11.48
N LEU A 234 11.01 11.33 -10.36
CA LEU A 234 10.83 10.39 -9.25
C LEU A 234 9.55 9.55 -9.40
N PRO A 235 9.41 8.43 -8.66
CA PRO A 235 8.15 7.70 -8.61
C PRO A 235 6.98 8.62 -8.20
N GLY A 236 5.83 8.43 -8.84
CA GLY A 236 4.65 9.26 -8.67
C GLY A 236 4.50 10.41 -9.65
N THR A 237 5.56 10.77 -10.38
CA THR A 237 5.50 11.85 -11.38
C THR A 237 4.94 11.34 -12.71
N LEU A 238 4.04 12.13 -13.31
CA LEU A 238 3.51 11.91 -14.65
C LEU A 238 4.56 12.32 -15.70
N ILE A 239 4.94 11.36 -16.54
CA ILE A 239 5.81 11.58 -17.69
C ILE A 239 4.99 11.68 -18.98
N THR A 240 5.54 12.47 -19.90
CA THR A 240 5.06 12.69 -21.25
C THR A 240 6.28 12.75 -22.19
N PRO A 241 6.14 12.55 -23.51
CA PRO A 241 7.27 12.53 -24.43
C PRO A 241 8.14 13.79 -24.46
N ASP A 242 7.64 14.92 -23.96
CA ASP A 242 8.34 16.20 -23.82
C ASP A 242 9.08 16.37 -22.48
N LYS A 243 8.95 15.43 -21.55
CA LYS A 243 9.59 15.48 -20.23
C LYS A 243 10.77 14.51 -20.14
N PRO A 244 11.97 14.99 -19.78
CA PRO A 244 13.12 14.12 -19.61
C PRO A 244 12.93 13.23 -18.37
N ILE A 245 13.31 11.96 -18.50
CA ILE A 245 13.29 11.01 -17.39
C ILE A 245 14.64 10.95 -16.67
N VAL A 246 15.72 11.15 -17.42
CA VAL A 246 17.08 11.33 -16.93
C VAL A 246 17.82 12.38 -17.76
N TYR A 247 18.90 12.90 -17.20
CA TYR A 247 19.93 13.66 -17.90
C TYR A 247 21.25 12.91 -17.83
N VAL A 248 22.00 12.92 -18.92
CA VAL A 248 23.29 12.24 -19.06
C VAL A 248 24.41 13.24 -19.16
N PHE A 249 25.51 12.98 -18.48
CA PHE A 249 26.76 13.73 -18.61
C PHE A 249 27.85 12.74 -19.05
N ASP A 250 28.53 13.07 -20.13
CA ASP A 250 29.62 12.26 -20.65
C ASP A 250 30.90 12.64 -19.88
N GLU A 251 31.59 11.65 -19.30
CA GLU A 251 32.89 11.90 -18.65
C GLU A 251 34.03 11.99 -19.69
N GLU A 252 33.87 11.35 -20.86
CA GLU A 252 34.84 11.35 -21.96
C GLU A 252 34.13 11.67 -23.28
N SER A 253 34.75 12.53 -24.10
CA SER A 253 34.21 13.08 -25.36
C SER A 253 33.98 12.05 -26.49
N ASP A 254 34.17 10.76 -26.21
CA ASP A 254 34.09 9.64 -27.16
C ASP A 254 32.83 8.75 -26.92
N ALA A 255 31.77 9.30 -26.31
CA ALA A 255 30.49 8.62 -26.18
C ALA A 255 29.72 8.56 -27.52
N ASP A 256 30.31 7.90 -28.52
CA ASP A 256 29.63 7.51 -29.75
C ASP A 256 28.53 6.49 -29.44
N GLU A 257 27.29 6.80 -29.88
CA GLU A 257 26.11 5.94 -30.02
C GLU A 257 25.88 4.85 -28.95
N PHE A 258 25.41 5.24 -27.76
CA PHE A 258 24.62 4.31 -26.93
C PHE A 258 23.12 4.50 -27.22
N ASP A 259 22.39 3.38 -27.25
CA ASP A 259 20.93 3.40 -27.40
C ASP A 259 20.28 3.98 -26.13
N GLU A 260 19.69 5.16 -26.22
CA GLU A 260 19.00 5.82 -25.09
C GLU A 260 17.91 4.95 -24.45
N SER A 261 17.37 3.97 -25.18
CA SER A 261 16.40 3.00 -24.64
C SER A 261 16.94 2.23 -23.43
N VAL A 262 18.26 2.05 -23.32
CA VAL A 262 18.88 1.36 -22.18
C VAL A 262 18.82 2.17 -20.87
N LEU A 263 18.68 3.50 -20.96
CA LEU A 263 18.47 4.39 -19.82
C LEU A 263 17.00 4.55 -19.47
N VAL A 264 16.09 4.29 -20.41
CA VAL A 264 14.64 4.26 -20.18
C VAL A 264 14.20 2.93 -19.59
N ALA A 265 14.80 1.81 -20.01
CA ALA A 265 14.42 0.47 -19.58
C ALA A 265 14.39 0.24 -18.06
N PRO A 266 15.24 0.86 -17.21
CA PRO A 266 15.18 0.81 -15.75
C PRO A 266 13.91 1.39 -15.12
N PHE A 267 13.19 2.23 -15.85
CA PHE A 267 11.96 2.87 -15.38
C PHE A 267 10.74 2.01 -15.71
N GLN A 268 9.93 1.74 -14.69
CA GLN A 268 8.61 1.16 -14.89
C GLN A 268 7.58 2.27 -14.96
N ILE A 269 6.91 2.39 -16.12
CA ILE A 269 5.86 3.39 -16.37
C ILE A 269 4.51 2.68 -16.48
N GLY A 270 3.58 3.06 -15.61
CA GLY A 270 2.22 2.53 -15.60
C GLY A 270 1.16 3.63 -15.69
N ASP A 271 -0.10 3.23 -15.86
CA ASP A 271 -1.19 4.18 -16.11
C ASP A 271 -1.67 4.84 -14.79
N ASP A 272 -1.45 4.18 -13.66
CA ASP A 272 -1.78 4.63 -12.31
C ASP A 272 -0.52 4.79 -11.44
N ARG A 273 -0.63 5.62 -10.39
CA ARG A 273 0.36 5.66 -9.31
C ARG A 273 0.27 4.42 -8.43
N VAL A 274 1.39 4.06 -7.82
CA VAL A 274 1.49 2.96 -6.84
C VAL A 274 2.00 3.53 -5.52
N TYR A 275 1.56 2.97 -4.39
CA TYR A 275 2.02 3.43 -3.07
C TYR A 275 3.49 3.08 -2.81
N GLU A 276 3.93 1.92 -3.30
CA GLU A 276 5.31 1.48 -3.14
C GLU A 276 6.27 2.43 -3.88
N GLY A 277 7.20 3.03 -3.14
CA GLY A 277 8.19 3.94 -3.69
C GLY A 277 7.72 5.37 -3.95
N ASP A 278 6.45 5.68 -3.70
CA ASP A 278 5.86 7.02 -3.85
C ASP A 278 5.33 7.55 -2.50
N PRO A 279 6.17 8.27 -1.74
CA PRO A 279 5.78 8.78 -0.43
C PRO A 279 4.69 9.86 -0.47
N ARG A 280 4.50 10.52 -1.61
CA ARG A 280 3.50 11.58 -1.80
C ARG A 280 2.09 11.00 -1.96
N PHE A 281 1.96 9.83 -2.57
CA PHE A 281 0.64 9.30 -2.95
C PHE A 281 -0.26 8.98 -1.75
N GLY A 282 0.32 8.44 -0.68
CA GLY A 282 -0.42 8.18 0.57
C GLY A 282 -0.90 9.46 1.26
N LEU A 283 -0.07 10.51 1.24
CA LEU A 283 -0.43 11.82 1.78
C LEU A 283 -1.59 12.46 0.99
N ILE A 284 -1.52 12.40 -0.35
CA ILE A 284 -2.59 12.87 -1.24
C ILE A 284 -3.87 12.08 -0.98
N ALA A 285 -3.80 10.75 -0.87
CA ALA A 285 -4.98 9.93 -0.62
C ALA A 285 -5.65 10.27 0.72
N LEU A 286 -4.87 10.52 1.79
CA LEU A 286 -5.39 11.01 3.08
C LEU A 286 -6.02 12.39 2.93
N SER A 287 -5.34 13.32 2.26
CA SER A 287 -5.84 14.66 2.02
C SER A 287 -7.17 14.67 1.26
N GLU A 288 -7.30 13.81 0.24
CA GLU A 288 -8.56 13.62 -0.48
C GLU A 288 -9.67 13.02 0.41
N ILE A 289 -9.35 12.13 1.36
CA ILE A 289 -10.34 11.62 2.33
C ILE A 289 -10.85 12.78 3.20
N ALA A 290 -9.95 13.62 3.70
CA ALA A 290 -10.34 14.81 4.48
C ALA A 290 -11.17 15.78 3.64
N SER A 291 -10.75 16.14 2.43
CA SER A 291 -11.50 16.99 1.51
C SER A 291 -12.87 16.42 1.16
N ARG A 292 -12.99 15.10 0.95
CA ARG A 292 -14.28 14.45 0.71
C ARG A 292 -15.20 14.55 1.93
N ALA A 293 -14.65 14.36 3.13
CA ALA A 293 -15.40 14.51 4.38
C ALA A 293 -15.92 15.94 4.58
N LEU A 294 -15.12 16.94 4.21
CA LEU A 294 -15.49 18.37 4.25
C LEU A 294 -16.45 18.81 3.15
N SER A 295 -16.69 17.96 2.14
CA SER A 295 -17.59 18.31 1.04
C SER A 295 -19.04 18.48 1.52
N PRO A 296 -19.86 19.34 0.87
CA PRO A 296 -21.27 19.52 1.23
C PRO A 296 -22.11 18.24 1.22
N ALA A 297 -21.69 17.22 0.45
CA ALA A 297 -22.40 15.95 0.35
C ALA A 297 -22.18 15.03 1.56
N VAL A 298 -21.04 15.16 2.26
CA VAL A 298 -20.69 14.32 3.41
C VAL A 298 -20.81 15.10 4.71
N ASN A 299 -20.25 16.32 4.75
CA ASN A 299 -20.32 17.25 5.88
C ASN A 299 -19.92 16.61 7.23
N ASP A 300 -18.74 15.99 7.26
CA ASP A 300 -18.15 15.36 8.44
C ASP A 300 -16.78 15.98 8.79
N PRO A 301 -16.76 17.12 9.50
CA PRO A 301 -15.52 17.75 9.97
C PRO A 301 -14.68 16.87 10.91
N GLY A 302 -15.32 15.95 11.65
CA GLY A 302 -14.65 15.05 12.60
C GLY A 302 -13.67 14.13 11.91
N THR A 303 -14.07 13.53 10.79
CA THR A 303 -13.17 12.73 9.94
C THR A 303 -11.96 13.54 9.46
N ALA A 304 -12.16 14.78 9.01
CA ALA A 304 -11.04 15.61 8.55
C ALA A 304 -10.06 15.92 9.68
N ILE A 305 -10.57 16.18 10.89
CA ILE A 305 -9.77 16.39 12.11
C ILE A 305 -8.95 15.14 12.46
N ASP A 306 -9.54 13.95 12.32
CA ASP A 306 -8.87 12.67 12.55
C ASP A 306 -7.74 12.46 11.53
N VAL A 307 -8.01 12.71 10.24
CA VAL A 307 -7.00 12.65 9.17
C VAL A 307 -5.85 13.64 9.41
N ILE A 308 -6.13 14.88 9.85
CA ILE A 308 -5.07 15.83 10.24
C ILE A 308 -4.20 15.21 11.35
N GLY A 309 -4.81 14.54 12.33
CA GLY A 309 -4.08 13.80 13.37
C GLY A 309 -3.17 12.70 12.80
N THR A 310 -3.64 11.94 11.82
CA THR A 310 -2.86 10.95 11.08
C THR A 310 -1.68 11.56 10.35
N LEU A 311 -1.89 12.68 9.65
CA LEU A 311 -0.84 13.39 8.92
C LEU A 311 0.26 13.89 9.86
N ILE A 312 -0.08 14.40 11.06
CA ILE A 312 0.91 14.78 12.07
C ILE A 312 1.79 13.58 12.46
N ARG A 313 1.19 12.40 12.69
CA ARG A 313 1.97 11.19 13.04
C ARG A 313 2.95 10.80 11.94
N LEU A 314 2.52 10.88 10.68
CA LEU A 314 3.38 10.57 9.52
C LEU A 314 4.56 11.53 9.41
N PHE A 315 4.34 12.85 9.55
CA PHE A 315 5.42 13.82 9.50
C PHE A 315 6.33 13.77 10.73
N ALA A 316 5.80 13.49 11.92
CA ALA A 316 6.61 13.27 13.12
C ALA A 316 7.52 12.03 12.97
N ALA A 317 7.00 10.95 12.37
CA ALA A 317 7.82 9.79 12.04
C ALA A 317 8.85 10.07 10.93
N TRP A 318 8.55 11.00 10.03
CA TRP A 318 9.49 11.48 9.01
C TRP A 318 10.64 12.31 9.60
N SER A 319 10.34 13.20 10.54
CA SER A 319 11.34 14.10 11.16
C SER A 319 12.12 13.48 12.33
N ALA A 320 11.70 12.31 12.82
CA ALA A 320 12.41 11.65 13.91
C ALA A 320 13.90 11.43 13.58
N PRO A 321 14.79 11.39 14.58
CA PRO A 321 16.17 10.95 14.38
C PRO A 321 16.21 9.49 13.90
N LEU A 322 17.07 9.19 12.92
CA LEU A 322 17.42 7.81 12.57
C LEU A 322 18.58 7.37 13.45
N ASP A 323 18.55 6.13 13.95
CA ASP A 323 19.74 5.53 14.53
C ASP A 323 20.81 5.36 13.42
N ASP A 324 22.09 5.44 13.79
CA ASP A 324 23.19 5.38 12.80
C ASP A 324 23.17 4.09 11.98
N ASP A 325 22.68 2.98 12.54
CA ASP A 325 22.53 1.69 11.85
C ASP A 325 21.34 1.65 10.86
N GLU A 326 20.35 2.54 11.01
CA GLU A 326 19.17 2.60 10.13
C GLU A 326 19.35 3.56 8.94
N SER A 327 20.30 4.49 9.04
CA SER A 327 20.60 5.45 7.97
C SER A 327 21.61 4.83 7.00
N SER A 328 21.14 4.42 5.82
CA SER A 328 22.03 4.01 4.72
C SER A 328 22.70 5.25 4.11
N LYS A 329 23.65 5.86 4.83
CA LYS A 329 24.51 6.95 4.33
C LYS A 329 25.54 6.46 3.30
N GLU A 330 25.69 5.15 3.15
CA GLU A 330 26.57 4.56 2.16
C GLU A 330 26.04 4.80 0.75
N ILE A 331 26.83 5.52 -0.05
CA ILE A 331 26.59 5.72 -1.48
C ILE A 331 26.96 4.40 -2.18
N ARG A 332 25.94 3.69 -2.65
CA ARG A 332 26.08 2.41 -3.38
C ARG A 332 26.13 2.61 -4.89
N PHE A 333 25.61 3.75 -5.37
CA PHE A 333 25.50 4.08 -6.78
C PHE A 333 26.10 5.48 -7.00
N ASP A 334 27.41 5.52 -7.22
CA ASP A 334 28.21 6.76 -7.32
C ASP A 334 28.11 7.47 -8.68
N ARG A 335 27.65 6.77 -9.72
CA ARG A 335 27.43 7.32 -11.07
C ARG A 335 26.00 7.79 -11.33
N VAL A 336 25.11 7.62 -10.35
CA VAL A 336 23.70 8.02 -10.44
C VAL A 336 23.41 9.09 -9.41
N HIS A 337 22.76 10.16 -9.85
CA HIS A 337 22.32 11.28 -9.02
C HIS A 337 20.80 11.25 -8.94
N VAL A 338 20.26 11.28 -7.73
CA VAL A 338 18.82 11.21 -7.47
C VAL A 338 18.40 12.41 -6.64
N PRO A 339 17.35 13.16 -7.04
CA PRO A 339 16.85 14.30 -6.27
C PRO A 339 16.23 13.84 -4.96
N LEU A 340 16.38 14.68 -3.93
CA LEU A 340 15.69 14.52 -2.66
C LEU A 340 14.20 14.90 -2.82
N LEU A 341 13.36 14.47 -1.87
CA LEU A 341 11.98 14.95 -1.83
C LEU A 341 11.94 16.39 -1.33
N SER A 342 11.17 17.23 -2.02
CA SER A 342 10.84 18.58 -1.57
C SER A 342 9.87 18.49 -0.39
N VAL A 343 10.24 19.06 0.77
CA VAL A 343 9.35 19.11 1.94
C VAL A 343 8.16 20.00 1.63
N ARG A 344 8.38 21.10 0.91
CA ARG A 344 7.31 21.99 0.43
C ARG A 344 6.26 21.22 -0.38
N ASP A 345 6.69 20.40 -1.35
CA ASP A 345 5.78 19.60 -2.17
C ASP A 345 4.95 18.61 -1.33
N LEU A 346 5.58 18.00 -0.31
CA LEU A 346 4.87 17.10 0.62
C LEU A 346 3.81 17.86 1.41
N PHE A 347 4.11 19.08 1.85
CA PHE A 347 3.17 19.93 2.59
C PHE A 347 2.03 20.43 1.72
N ASP A 348 2.33 20.90 0.50
CA ASP A 348 1.33 21.35 -0.47
C ASP A 348 0.35 20.23 -0.81
N ASP A 349 0.86 19.04 -1.17
CA ASP A 349 0.06 17.86 -1.48
C ASP A 349 -0.82 17.41 -0.30
N THR A 350 -0.38 17.69 0.93
CA THR A 350 -1.06 17.23 2.14
C THR A 350 -2.12 18.21 2.61
N PHE A 351 -1.77 19.48 2.79
CA PHE A 351 -2.59 20.41 3.58
C PHE A 351 -3.32 21.43 2.71
N ALA A 352 -2.89 21.69 1.48
CA ALA A 352 -3.45 22.77 0.67
C ALA A 352 -4.95 22.56 0.36
N SER A 353 -5.38 21.36 0.04
CA SER A 353 -6.80 21.05 -0.20
C SER A 353 -7.62 21.07 1.08
N ILE A 354 -7.11 20.53 2.19
CA ILE A 354 -7.77 20.59 3.51
C ILE A 354 -7.98 22.05 3.94
N ALA A 355 -6.96 22.88 3.79
CA ALA A 355 -7.03 24.31 4.11
C ALA A 355 -8.08 25.04 3.26
N ARG A 356 -8.21 24.67 1.99
CA ARG A 356 -9.20 25.25 1.07
C ARG A 356 -10.61 24.80 1.43
N ASP A 357 -10.81 23.49 1.54
CA ASP A 357 -12.14 22.90 1.67
C ASP A 357 -12.71 23.08 3.09
N GLY A 358 -11.83 23.18 4.10
CA GLY A 358 -12.18 23.47 5.49
C GLY A 358 -12.18 24.96 5.83
N ALA A 359 -12.06 25.87 4.86
CA ALA A 359 -11.91 27.31 5.13
C ALA A 359 -13.05 27.92 5.94
N GLY A 360 -14.29 27.46 5.72
CA GLY A 360 -15.48 27.93 6.43
C GLY A 360 -15.79 27.19 7.73
N LEU A 361 -14.94 26.26 8.18
CA LEU A 361 -15.19 25.39 9.34
C LEU A 361 -14.17 25.67 10.44
N VAL A 362 -14.64 26.30 11.53
CA VAL A 362 -13.79 26.83 12.61
C VAL A 362 -13.00 25.74 13.30
N GLU A 363 -13.65 24.63 13.64
CA GLU A 363 -13.04 23.47 14.30
C GLU A 363 -11.92 22.84 13.46
N VAL A 364 -12.08 22.83 12.12
CA VAL A 364 -11.09 22.30 11.18
C VAL A 364 -9.90 23.26 11.08
N GLN A 365 -10.16 24.55 10.93
CA GLN A 365 -9.11 25.58 10.88
C GLN A 365 -8.29 25.61 12.18
N ILE A 366 -8.95 25.59 13.34
CA ILE A 366 -8.26 25.51 14.64
C ILE A 366 -7.37 24.26 14.71
N ARG A 367 -7.89 23.11 14.26
CA ARG A 367 -7.10 21.86 14.25
C ARG A 367 -5.91 21.94 13.31
N LEU A 368 -6.11 22.48 12.10
CA LEU A 368 -5.08 22.64 11.08
C LEU A 368 -3.97 23.57 11.57
N GLN A 369 -4.32 24.72 12.17
CA GLN A 369 -3.34 25.66 12.71
C GLN A 369 -2.50 25.06 13.84
N LYS A 370 -3.14 24.31 14.75
CA LYS A 370 -2.42 23.56 15.81
C LYS A 370 -1.51 22.47 15.23
N ALA A 371 -1.94 21.80 14.17
CA ALA A 371 -1.16 20.77 13.50
C ALA A 371 0.11 21.37 12.87
N LEU A 372 -0.05 22.44 12.09
CA LEU A 372 1.06 23.13 11.43
C LEU A 372 2.05 23.71 12.44
N ARG A 373 1.56 24.28 13.56
CA ARG A 373 2.42 24.73 14.67
C ARG A 373 3.25 23.58 15.25
N ALA A 374 2.62 22.44 15.48
CA ALA A 374 3.31 21.27 16.03
C ALA A 374 4.38 20.76 15.05
N LEU A 375 4.07 20.70 13.75
CA LEU A 375 5.03 20.30 12.72
C LEU A 375 6.20 21.28 12.60
N ALA A 376 5.93 22.59 12.65
CA ALA A 376 6.98 23.61 12.66
C ALA A 376 7.92 23.50 13.86
N ALA A 377 7.44 23.01 15.01
CA ALA A 377 8.24 22.83 16.21
C ALA A 377 9.01 21.49 16.26
N MET A 378 8.56 20.47 15.53
CA MET A 378 9.17 19.12 15.51
C MET A 378 10.08 18.86 14.31
N GLY A 379 9.93 19.65 13.25
CA GLY A 379 10.66 19.49 12.00
C GLY A 379 12.02 20.18 11.97
N ASP A 380 12.67 20.07 10.82
CA ASP A 380 13.81 20.90 10.46
C ASP A 380 13.36 22.27 9.93
N ASP A 381 14.31 23.13 9.57
CA ASP A 381 14.02 24.48 9.07
C ASP A 381 13.15 24.46 7.80
N GLU A 382 13.32 23.47 6.92
CA GLU A 382 12.53 23.34 5.69
C GLU A 382 11.05 23.01 6.02
N MET A 383 10.83 22.10 6.98
CA MET A 383 9.51 21.78 7.49
C MET A 383 8.86 22.97 8.21
N ALA A 384 9.62 23.72 9.01
CA ALA A 384 9.12 24.92 9.68
C ALA A 384 8.67 25.98 8.67
N LEU A 385 9.45 26.23 7.63
CA LEU A 385 9.10 27.15 6.55
C LEU A 385 7.84 26.71 5.81
N ALA A 386 7.76 25.44 5.42
CA ALA A 386 6.59 24.90 4.72
C ALA A 386 5.31 24.98 5.59
N ALA A 387 5.42 24.64 6.87
CA ALA A 387 4.30 24.73 7.81
C ALA A 387 3.81 26.17 8.00
N THR A 388 4.73 27.13 8.10
CA THR A 388 4.44 28.56 8.22
C THR A 388 3.75 29.11 6.96
N GLU A 389 4.22 28.75 5.76
CA GLU A 389 3.60 29.16 4.49
C GLU A 389 2.14 28.68 4.39
N ILE A 390 1.90 27.39 4.65
CA ILE A 390 0.55 26.81 4.64
C ILE A 390 -0.34 27.43 5.72
N SER A 391 0.19 27.69 6.92
CA SER A 391 -0.55 28.29 8.03
C SER A 391 -1.11 29.67 7.65
N ARG A 392 -0.28 30.50 7.02
CA ARG A 392 -0.67 31.84 6.54
C ARG A 392 -1.74 31.75 5.45
N LEU A 393 -1.54 30.90 4.44
CA LEU A 393 -2.52 30.70 3.35
C LEU A 393 -3.86 30.14 3.89
N ALA A 394 -3.83 29.24 4.86
CA ALA A 394 -5.03 28.71 5.50
C ALA A 394 -5.81 29.81 6.25
N LEU A 395 -5.10 30.68 6.99
CA LEU A 395 -5.71 31.81 7.69
C LEU A 395 -6.35 32.80 6.70
N GLU A 396 -5.69 33.13 5.59
CA GLU A 396 -6.24 34.02 4.56
C GLU A 396 -7.53 33.46 3.95
N ARG A 397 -7.55 32.16 3.64
CA ARG A 397 -8.77 31.48 3.16
C ARG A 397 -9.88 31.48 4.20
N ALA A 398 -9.56 31.23 5.46
CA ALA A 398 -10.53 31.27 6.55
C ALA A 398 -11.14 32.67 6.70
N LYS A 399 -10.33 33.73 6.69
CA LYS A 399 -10.80 35.13 6.74
C LYS A 399 -11.69 35.52 5.55
N THR A 400 -11.47 34.92 4.40
CA THR A 400 -12.29 35.15 3.20
C THR A 400 -13.65 34.43 3.27
N THR A 401 -13.75 33.35 4.06
CA THR A 401 -14.92 32.46 4.06
C THR A 401 -15.79 32.60 5.31
N LEU A 402 -15.17 32.78 6.49
CA LEU A 402 -15.87 32.99 7.75
C LEU A 402 -16.50 34.38 7.77
N THR A 403 -17.75 34.46 8.21
CA THR A 403 -18.51 35.71 8.24
C THR A 403 -18.62 36.31 9.64
N LEU A 404 -18.49 35.48 10.69
CA LEU A 404 -18.57 35.91 12.08
C LEU A 404 -17.18 36.32 12.59
N GLN A 405 -17.07 37.55 13.12
CA GLN A 405 -15.80 38.08 13.62
C GLN A 405 -15.21 37.21 14.75
N HIS A 406 -16.05 36.70 15.65
CA HIS A 406 -15.62 35.82 16.74
C HIS A 406 -14.85 34.60 16.23
N ASP A 407 -15.34 33.98 15.15
CA ASP A 407 -14.72 32.79 14.55
C ASP A 407 -13.39 33.13 13.88
N ILE A 408 -13.33 34.29 13.20
CA ILE A 408 -12.10 34.82 12.62
C ILE A 408 -11.05 35.05 13.71
N ASP A 409 -11.44 35.64 14.85
CA ASP A 409 -10.55 35.92 15.97
C ASP A 409 -10.00 34.62 16.57
N LEU A 410 -10.85 33.60 16.73
CA LEU A 410 -10.44 32.27 17.22
C LEU A 410 -9.39 31.63 16.32
N VAL A 411 -9.60 31.63 14.99
CA VAL A 411 -8.64 31.06 14.04
C VAL A 411 -7.37 31.89 13.98
N THR A 412 -7.48 33.23 14.01
CA THR A 412 -6.34 34.14 14.00
C THR A 412 -5.42 33.90 15.20
N ALA A 413 -5.99 33.78 16.41
CA ALA A 413 -5.23 33.48 17.63
C ALA A 413 -4.45 32.16 17.54
N GLN A 414 -4.95 31.16 16.80
CA GLN A 414 -4.23 29.91 16.60
C GLN A 414 -3.12 30.00 15.54
N ALA A 415 -3.13 31.03 14.69
CA ALA A 415 -2.17 31.22 13.59
C ALA A 415 -1.07 32.25 13.92
N GLU A 416 -1.14 32.96 15.05
CA GLU A 416 -0.19 34.02 15.44
C GLU A 416 1.28 33.58 15.40
N TRP A 417 1.57 32.33 15.77
CA TRP A 417 2.92 31.74 15.73
C TRP A 417 3.57 31.83 14.34
N SER A 418 2.78 31.81 13.27
CA SER A 418 3.27 31.87 11.89
C SER A 418 3.65 33.29 11.45
N ALA A 419 3.23 34.32 12.19
CA ALA A 419 3.56 35.73 11.89
C ALA A 419 4.94 36.14 12.44
N GLU A 420 5.44 35.45 13.47
CA GLU A 420 6.63 35.85 14.24
C GLU A 420 7.98 35.41 13.61
N GLN A 421 7.97 34.58 12.56
CA GLN A 421 9.17 33.95 11.98
C GLN A 421 9.72 34.65 10.70
N CYS A 422 9.54 35.97 10.54
CA CYS A 422 10.14 36.72 9.41
C CYS A 422 11.50 37.33 9.76
#